data_AF-A0A0R3MP51-F1
#
_entry.id   AF-A0A0R3MP51-F1
#
_cell.length_a   1.000
_cell.length_b   1.000
_cell.length_c   1.000
_cell.angle_alpha   90.00
_cell.angle_beta   90.00
_cell.angle_gamma   90.00
#
_symmetry.space_group_name_H-M   'P 1'
#
loop_
_entity.id
_entity.type
_entity.pdbx_description
1 polymer ?
#
loop_
_entity_poly.entity_id
_entity_poly.type
_entity_poly.pdbx_seq_one_letter_code
_entity_poly.pdbx_strand_id
1 'polypeptide(L)'
;MNFLMRAAFVLGGIFLGVNLINFFVLGHSGDYLPGGERMGEWKAAKIREACYPALEHLEGDGQLPKLSTKDHRVDWRDLTSAKEITAALNCYLVTHPNAICERDNRAYIVDYIGRYFAKFDEMMNTAKRYGESEMSTVRDLWDSPRNRAISAALMQDASNGRLITADFGWTVPAPIKPMLDRYKGATDNCPRGLAAGA
;
A
#
# COMPACT_ATOMS: atom_id res chain seq x y z
N MET A 1 23.56 25.70 -27.90
CA MET A 1 22.80 24.79 -27.02
C MET A 1 23.75 23.81 -26.37
N ASN A 2 23.91 23.91 -25.05
CA ASN A 2 25.04 23.35 -24.29
C ASN A 2 25.00 21.82 -24.19
N PHE A 3 26.15 21.18 -24.33
CA PHE A 3 26.36 19.73 -24.19
C PHE A 3 25.80 19.17 -22.87
N LEU A 4 25.93 19.94 -21.78
CA LEU A 4 25.35 19.63 -20.46
C LEU A 4 23.82 19.49 -20.47
N MET A 5 23.12 20.32 -21.24
CA MET A 5 21.65 20.24 -21.35
C MET A 5 21.21 18.96 -22.09
N ARG A 6 21.99 18.54 -23.09
CA ARG A 6 21.76 17.28 -23.81
C ARG A 6 22.05 16.08 -22.92
N ALA A 7 23.13 16.11 -22.15
CA ALA A 7 23.45 15.06 -21.17
C ALA A 7 22.37 14.94 -20.09
N ALA A 8 21.90 16.06 -19.54
CA ALA A 8 20.81 16.07 -18.56
C ALA A 8 19.49 15.55 -19.15
N PHE A 9 19.17 15.89 -20.41
CA PHE A 9 17.98 15.38 -21.09
C PHE A 9 18.06 13.88 -21.37
N VAL A 10 19.22 13.38 -21.81
CA VAL A 10 19.43 11.93 -22.04
C VAL A 10 19.40 11.16 -20.72
N LEU A 11 20.07 11.64 -19.67
CA LEU A 11 20.05 11.00 -18.35
C LEU A 11 18.66 11.05 -17.72
N GLY A 12 17.96 12.17 -17.82
CA GLY A 12 16.57 12.30 -17.36
C GLY A 12 15.61 11.40 -18.14
N GLY A 13 15.80 11.27 -19.46
CA GLY A 13 15.02 10.38 -20.32
C GLY A 13 15.28 8.90 -20.05
N ILE A 14 16.53 8.50 -19.81
CA ILE A 14 16.89 7.14 -19.39
C ILE A 14 16.30 6.85 -18.02
N PHE A 15 16.42 7.78 -17.07
CA PHE A 15 15.86 7.62 -15.73
C PHE A 15 14.35 7.46 -15.76
N LEU A 16 13.64 8.37 -16.45
CA LEU A 16 12.19 8.29 -16.63
C LEU A 16 11.78 7.03 -17.39
N GLY A 17 12.50 6.68 -18.45
CA GLY A 17 12.22 5.52 -19.30
C GLY A 17 12.41 4.20 -18.59
N VAL A 18 13.48 4.04 -17.81
CA VAL A 18 13.73 2.84 -17.00
C VAL A 18 12.68 2.72 -15.90
N ASN A 19 12.34 3.82 -15.22
CA ASN A 19 11.27 3.82 -14.22
C ASN A 19 9.90 3.46 -14.83
N LEU A 20 9.56 4.00 -16.00
CA LEU A 20 8.31 3.70 -16.70
C LEU A 20 8.25 2.27 -17.22
N ILE A 21 9.31 1.79 -17.89
CA ILE A 21 9.38 0.42 -18.40
C ILE A 21 9.22 -0.55 -17.25
N ASN A 22 9.91 -0.32 -16.14
CA ASN A 22 9.78 -1.21 -15.01
C ASN A 22 8.43 -1.12 -14.29
N PHE A 23 7.83 0.08 -14.21
CA PHE A 23 6.48 0.27 -13.70
C PHE A 23 5.45 -0.53 -14.49
N PHE A 24 5.56 -0.54 -15.83
CA PHE A 24 4.62 -1.22 -16.73
C PHE A 24 4.93 -2.70 -16.99
N VAL A 25 6.20 -3.11 -17.03
CA VAL A 25 6.62 -4.48 -17.44
C VAL A 25 6.83 -5.40 -16.25
N LEU A 26 7.39 -4.92 -15.14
CA LEU A 26 7.74 -5.76 -13.97
C LEU A 26 6.69 -5.71 -12.85
N GLY A 27 5.65 -4.89 -13.01
CA GLY A 27 4.50 -4.82 -12.11
C GLY A 27 4.85 -4.38 -10.70
N HIS A 28 4.76 -3.08 -10.41
CA HIS A 28 4.82 -2.47 -9.06
C HIS A 28 5.80 -3.14 -8.06
N SER A 29 6.95 -3.68 -8.47
CA SER A 29 7.91 -4.15 -7.47
C SER A 29 8.43 -2.93 -6.72
N GLY A 30 8.47 -2.98 -5.39
CA GLY A 30 8.84 -1.87 -4.49
C GLY A 30 10.28 -1.31 -4.67
N ASP A 31 10.92 -1.61 -5.80
CA ASP A 31 12.24 -1.15 -6.22
C ASP A 31 12.26 0.31 -6.74
N TYR A 32 11.08 0.93 -6.98
CA TYR A 32 10.98 2.24 -7.67
C TYR A 32 10.75 3.45 -6.77
N LEU A 33 10.50 3.24 -5.47
CA LEU A 33 10.44 4.37 -4.55
C LEU A 33 11.87 4.83 -4.26
N PRO A 34 12.21 6.13 -4.40
CA PRO A 34 13.51 6.61 -3.93
C PRO A 34 13.60 6.34 -2.44
N GLY A 35 14.35 5.29 -2.09
CA GLY A 35 14.42 4.78 -0.73
C GLY A 35 15.17 5.74 0.17
N GLY A 36 14.50 6.21 1.23
CA GLY A 36 15.19 6.83 2.36
C GLY A 36 16.00 5.78 3.13
N GLU A 37 16.81 6.21 4.10
CA GLU A 37 17.64 5.32 4.94
C GLU A 37 16.85 4.19 5.65
N ARG A 38 15.52 4.37 5.76
CA ARG A 38 14.56 3.44 6.37
C ARG A 38 14.12 2.30 5.45
N MET A 39 14.47 2.32 4.16
CA MET A 39 14.11 1.30 3.18
C MET A 39 15.30 0.44 2.77
N GLY A 40 15.04 -0.84 2.56
CA GLY A 40 16.00 -1.85 2.14
C GLY A 40 15.53 -2.63 0.92
N GLU A 41 16.13 -3.79 0.70
CA GLU A 41 15.84 -4.62 -0.48
C GLU A 41 14.66 -5.53 -0.21
N TRP A 42 13.51 -5.28 -0.85
CA TRP A 42 12.27 -6.04 -0.59
C TRP A 42 12.40 -7.55 -0.84
N LYS A 43 13.33 -7.97 -1.69
CA LYS A 43 13.60 -9.40 -1.96
C LYS A 43 14.15 -10.14 -0.73
N ALA A 44 14.70 -9.43 0.25
CA ALA A 44 15.22 -9.99 1.49
C ALA A 44 14.19 -10.01 2.64
N ALA A 45 12.96 -9.52 2.41
CA ALA A 45 11.93 -9.39 3.44
C ALA A 45 11.44 -10.77 3.94
N LYS A 46 11.70 -11.09 5.21
CA LYS A 46 11.34 -12.40 5.79
C LYS A 46 9.85 -12.54 6.08
N ILE A 47 9.18 -11.44 6.43
CA ILE A 47 7.76 -11.45 6.82
C ILE A 47 6.82 -11.69 5.63
N ARG A 48 7.31 -11.50 4.39
CA ARG A 48 6.52 -11.72 3.19
C ARG A 48 6.04 -13.16 3.06
N GLU A 49 6.91 -14.12 3.32
CA GLU A 49 6.56 -15.55 3.28
C GLU A 49 5.54 -15.92 4.37
N ALA A 50 5.66 -15.31 5.56
CA ALA A 50 4.73 -15.52 6.66
C ALA A 50 3.29 -15.05 6.33
N CYS A 51 3.14 -14.12 5.39
CA CYS A 51 1.83 -13.63 4.95
C CYS A 51 1.25 -14.33 3.71
N TYR A 52 1.97 -15.27 3.08
CA TYR A 52 1.42 -16.07 1.97
C TYR A 52 0.19 -16.91 2.37
N PRO A 53 0.13 -17.55 3.55
CA PRO A 53 -1.05 -18.32 3.95
C PRO A 53 -2.34 -17.49 4.04
N ALA A 54 -2.22 -16.19 4.34
CA ALA A 54 -3.36 -15.26 4.37
C ALA A 54 -3.99 -15.05 2.98
N LEU A 55 -3.23 -15.29 1.91
CA LEU A 55 -3.70 -15.21 0.52
C LEU A 55 -4.25 -16.55 0.00
N GLU A 56 -3.90 -17.67 0.63
CA GLU A 56 -4.36 -19.01 0.21
C GLU A 56 -5.80 -19.31 0.66
N HIS A 57 -6.28 -18.66 1.73
CA HIS A 57 -7.56 -18.98 2.38
C HIS A 57 -8.56 -17.82 2.38
N LEU A 58 -8.58 -17.02 1.31
CA LEU A 58 -9.42 -15.81 1.22
C LEU A 58 -10.92 -16.09 1.35
N GLU A 59 -11.39 -17.21 0.80
CA GLU A 59 -12.82 -17.56 0.84
C GLU A 59 -13.33 -17.90 2.24
N GLY A 60 -12.44 -18.36 3.12
CA GLY A 60 -12.77 -18.69 4.51
C GLY A 60 -12.77 -17.48 5.45
N ASP A 61 -12.17 -16.35 5.06
CA ASP A 61 -12.14 -15.14 5.90
C ASP A 61 -13.39 -14.29 5.72
N GLY A 62 -14.40 -14.54 6.56
CA GLY A 62 -15.65 -13.78 6.61
C GLY A 62 -15.52 -12.32 7.06
N GLN A 63 -14.32 -11.86 7.42
CA GLN A 63 -14.02 -10.49 7.82
C GLN A 63 -13.47 -9.63 6.66
N LEU A 64 -13.16 -10.25 5.52
CA LEU A 64 -12.73 -9.55 4.30
C LEU A 64 -13.87 -8.76 3.64
N PRO A 65 -13.55 -7.82 2.73
CA PRO A 65 -14.53 -7.08 1.95
C PRO A 65 -15.53 -8.02 1.28
N LYS A 66 -16.82 -7.72 1.49
CA LYS A 66 -17.93 -8.46 0.90
C LYS A 66 -19.01 -7.50 0.47
N LEU A 67 -19.76 -7.91 -0.53
CA LEU A 67 -20.90 -7.15 -1.01
C LEU A 67 -22.04 -7.24 0.00
N SER A 68 -22.66 -6.11 0.31
CA SER A 68 -23.81 -6.01 1.21
C SER A 68 -25.13 -6.34 0.50
N THR A 69 -25.17 -6.21 -0.83
CA THR A 69 -26.36 -6.44 -1.67
C THR A 69 -26.05 -7.42 -2.81
N LYS A 70 -27.10 -8.05 -3.35
CA LYS A 70 -27.01 -8.84 -4.59
C LYS A 70 -27.13 -7.97 -5.84
N ASP A 71 -27.81 -6.84 -5.72
CA ASP A 71 -27.95 -5.86 -6.80
C ASP A 71 -26.81 -4.85 -6.71
N HIS A 72 -25.77 -5.08 -7.50
CA HIS A 72 -24.60 -4.20 -7.64
C HIS A 72 -23.98 -4.35 -9.03
N ARG A 73 -23.08 -3.44 -9.38
CA ARG A 73 -22.31 -3.46 -10.64
C ARG A 73 -20.80 -3.63 -10.42
N VAL A 74 -20.36 -3.77 -9.18
CA VAL A 74 -18.96 -4.14 -8.84
C VAL A 74 -18.54 -5.39 -9.60
N ASP A 75 -17.45 -5.29 -10.37
CA ASP A 75 -16.85 -6.40 -11.09
C ASP A 75 -16.31 -7.45 -10.09
N TRP A 76 -16.51 -8.73 -10.38
CA TRP A 76 -16.00 -9.81 -9.53
C TRP A 76 -14.47 -9.79 -9.40
N ARG A 77 -13.74 -9.32 -10.43
CA ARG A 77 -12.29 -9.16 -10.41
C ARG A 77 -11.87 -8.06 -9.44
N ASP A 78 -12.63 -6.97 -9.39
CA ASP A 78 -12.40 -5.88 -8.44
C ASP A 78 -12.66 -6.34 -7.02
N LEU A 79 -13.72 -7.12 -6.81
CA LEU A 79 -14.03 -7.73 -5.51
C LEU A 79 -12.90 -8.68 -5.05
N THR A 80 -12.44 -9.59 -5.92
CA THR A 80 -11.35 -10.51 -5.59
C THR A 80 -10.06 -9.75 -5.28
N SER A 81 -9.70 -8.78 -6.12
CA SER A 81 -8.51 -7.94 -5.89
C SER A 81 -8.61 -7.14 -4.59
N ALA A 82 -9.79 -6.59 -4.26
CA ALA A 82 -10.01 -5.90 -2.99
C ALA A 82 -9.82 -6.84 -1.79
N LYS A 83 -10.30 -8.09 -1.86
CA LYS A 83 -10.09 -9.11 -0.83
C LYS A 83 -8.62 -9.46 -0.67
N GLU A 84 -7.92 -9.74 -1.77
CA GLU A 84 -6.49 -10.09 -1.77
C GLU A 84 -5.62 -8.99 -1.15
N ILE A 85 -5.79 -7.74 -1.60
CA ILE A 85 -5.02 -6.60 -1.07
C ILE A 85 -5.36 -6.37 0.40
N THR A 86 -6.63 -6.50 0.79
CA THR A 86 -7.04 -6.34 2.20
C THR A 86 -6.44 -7.44 3.08
N ALA A 87 -6.46 -8.70 2.65
CA ALA A 87 -5.90 -9.81 3.40
C ALA A 87 -4.38 -9.64 3.59
N ALA A 88 -3.66 -9.33 2.51
CA ALA A 88 -2.22 -9.07 2.57
C ALA A 88 -1.91 -7.91 3.53
N LEU A 89 -2.55 -6.76 3.35
CA LEU A 89 -2.28 -5.57 4.14
C LEU A 89 -2.66 -5.77 5.62
N ASN A 90 -3.74 -6.50 5.90
CA ASN A 90 -4.10 -6.86 7.26
C ASN A 90 -3.04 -7.76 7.91
N CYS A 91 -2.48 -8.74 7.17
CA CYS A 91 -1.40 -9.56 7.69
C CYS A 91 -0.17 -8.71 8.07
N TYR A 92 0.25 -7.81 7.18
CA TYR A 92 1.43 -6.97 7.43
C TYR A 92 1.26 -5.94 8.54
N LEU A 93 0.08 -5.33 8.67
CA LEU A 93 -0.11 -4.23 9.63
C LEU A 93 -0.73 -4.66 10.96
N VAL A 94 -1.52 -5.74 10.96
CA VAL A 94 -2.29 -6.18 12.13
C VAL A 94 -1.72 -7.44 12.74
N THR A 95 -1.47 -8.48 11.94
CA THR A 95 -0.92 -9.74 12.44
C THR A 95 0.57 -9.62 12.77
N HIS A 96 1.33 -8.92 11.92
CA HIS A 96 2.76 -8.67 12.11
C HIS A 96 3.06 -7.18 12.28
N PRO A 97 2.61 -6.51 13.36
CA PRO A 97 2.66 -5.04 13.49
C PRO A 97 4.08 -4.43 13.47
N ASN A 98 5.12 -5.23 13.65
CA ASN A 98 6.52 -4.77 13.53
C ASN A 98 7.08 -4.89 12.10
N ALA A 99 6.30 -5.40 11.14
CA ALA A 99 6.74 -5.62 9.78
C ALA A 99 7.10 -4.32 9.04
N ILE A 100 6.43 -3.22 9.37
CA ILE A 100 6.72 -1.88 8.85
C ILE A 100 8.08 -1.32 9.33
N CYS A 101 8.61 -1.89 10.41
CA CYS A 101 9.92 -1.54 10.97
C CYS A 101 11.06 -2.39 10.40
N GLU A 102 10.76 -3.50 9.71
CA GLU A 102 11.76 -4.24 8.95
C GLU A 102 12.12 -3.43 7.71
N ARG A 103 13.38 -2.99 7.63
CA ARG A 103 13.88 -2.11 6.57
C ARG A 103 13.58 -2.67 5.17
N ASP A 104 13.81 -3.97 4.96
CA ASP A 104 13.58 -4.65 3.68
C ASP A 104 12.09 -4.77 3.35
N ASN A 105 11.23 -5.02 4.35
CA ASN A 105 9.79 -5.16 4.13
C ASN A 105 9.03 -3.82 4.04
N ARG A 106 9.61 -2.74 4.57
CA ARG A 106 8.98 -1.42 4.64
C ARG A 106 8.55 -0.91 3.27
N ALA A 107 9.43 -0.97 2.27
CA ALA A 107 9.12 -0.50 0.92
C ALA A 107 7.94 -1.28 0.31
N TYR A 108 7.88 -2.58 0.56
CA TYR A 108 6.80 -3.45 0.11
C TYR A 108 5.47 -3.12 0.78
N ILE A 109 5.45 -2.93 2.11
CA ILE A 109 4.25 -2.53 2.86
C ILE A 109 3.74 -1.17 2.37
N VAL A 110 4.64 -0.21 2.19
CA VAL A 110 4.29 1.14 1.73
C VAL A 110 3.69 1.11 0.32
N ASP A 111 4.25 0.32 -0.60
CA ASP A 111 3.67 0.09 -1.92
C ASP A 111 2.26 -0.53 -1.81
N TYR A 112 2.07 -1.54 -0.94
CA TYR A 112 0.77 -2.15 -0.70
C TYR A 112 -0.27 -1.17 -0.13
N ILE A 113 0.13 -0.27 0.77
CA ILE A 113 -0.74 0.81 1.24
C ILE A 113 -1.17 1.70 0.06
N GLY A 114 -0.24 2.03 -0.83
CA GLY A 114 -0.54 2.79 -2.05
C GLY A 114 -1.56 2.08 -2.93
N ARG A 115 -1.34 0.81 -3.25
CA ARG A 115 -2.25 -0.02 -4.07
C ARG A 115 -3.63 -0.18 -3.41
N TYR A 116 -3.67 -0.31 -2.10
CA TYR A 116 -4.92 -0.42 -1.34
C TYR A 116 -5.81 0.80 -1.54
N PHE A 117 -5.28 2.01 -1.37
CA PHE A 117 -6.06 3.24 -1.60
C PHE A 117 -6.34 3.49 -3.08
N ALA A 118 -5.40 3.17 -3.97
CA ALA A 118 -5.63 3.26 -5.41
C ALA A 118 -6.77 2.35 -5.86
N LYS A 119 -6.90 1.15 -5.28
CA LYS A 119 -7.99 0.22 -5.60
C LYS A 119 -9.34 0.76 -5.15
N PHE A 120 -9.42 1.33 -3.95
CA PHE A 120 -10.64 2.02 -3.50
C PHE A 120 -11.05 3.14 -4.45
N ASP A 121 -10.10 4.01 -4.82
CA ASP A 121 -10.36 5.13 -5.72
C ASP A 121 -10.79 4.66 -7.11
N GLU A 122 -10.18 3.59 -7.64
CA GLU A 122 -10.58 2.95 -8.89
C GLU A 122 -12.05 2.48 -8.84
N MET A 123 -12.40 1.70 -7.81
CA MET A 123 -13.75 1.18 -7.63
C MET A 123 -14.77 2.31 -7.45
N MET A 124 -14.44 3.34 -6.66
CA MET A 124 -15.28 4.53 -6.46
C MET A 124 -15.47 5.32 -7.76
N ASN A 125 -14.44 5.48 -8.57
CA ASN A 125 -14.53 6.17 -9.87
C ASN A 125 -15.39 5.41 -10.87
N THR A 126 -15.33 4.08 -10.86
CA THR A 126 -16.22 3.24 -11.67
C THR A 126 -17.66 3.32 -11.15
N ALA A 127 -17.87 3.17 -9.84
CA ALA A 127 -19.18 3.26 -9.20
C ALA A 127 -19.87 4.60 -9.43
N LYS A 128 -19.11 5.71 -9.43
CA LYS A 128 -19.61 7.05 -9.72
C LYS A 128 -20.33 7.16 -11.06
N ARG A 129 -19.95 6.35 -12.07
CA ARG A 129 -20.61 6.31 -13.39
C ARG A 129 -22.03 5.73 -13.31
N TYR A 130 -22.34 4.99 -12.25
CA TYR A 130 -23.61 4.29 -12.04
C TYR A 130 -24.48 4.93 -10.94
N GLY A 131 -23.99 5.97 -10.27
CA GLY A 131 -24.75 6.77 -9.30
C GLY A 131 -24.41 6.46 -7.83
N GLU A 132 -25.05 7.20 -6.93
CA GLU A 132 -24.73 7.20 -5.50
C GLU A 132 -24.97 5.85 -4.82
N SER A 133 -25.95 5.07 -5.29
CA SER A 133 -26.22 3.73 -4.75
C SER A 133 -25.01 2.80 -4.92
N GLU A 134 -24.39 2.81 -6.10
CA GLU A 134 -23.21 1.97 -6.36
C GLU A 134 -21.99 2.48 -5.58
N MET A 135 -21.86 3.80 -5.43
CA MET A 135 -20.83 4.39 -4.58
C MET A 135 -21.00 3.96 -3.11
N SER A 136 -22.25 3.91 -2.61
CA SER A 136 -22.54 3.38 -1.28
C SER A 136 -22.13 1.91 -1.15
N THR A 137 -22.43 1.08 -2.15
CA THR A 137 -22.01 -0.33 -2.15
C THR A 137 -20.49 -0.46 -2.03
N VAL A 138 -19.71 0.35 -2.76
CA VAL A 138 -18.24 0.33 -2.66
C VAL A 138 -17.77 0.81 -1.27
N ARG A 139 -18.40 1.83 -0.68
CA ARG A 139 -18.08 2.28 0.68
C ARG A 139 -18.38 1.20 1.72
N ASP A 140 -19.54 0.55 1.64
CA ASP A 140 -19.93 -0.54 2.55
C ASP A 140 -18.98 -1.73 2.43
N LEU A 141 -18.57 -2.05 1.20
CA LEU A 141 -17.57 -3.07 0.93
C LEU A 141 -16.22 -2.73 1.56
N TRP A 142 -15.85 -1.44 1.51
CA TRP A 142 -14.62 -0.95 2.12
C TRP A 142 -14.71 -0.81 3.65
N ASP A 143 -15.91 -0.80 4.24
CA ASP A 143 -16.14 -0.82 5.70
C ASP A 143 -16.19 -2.26 6.28
N SER A 144 -15.25 -3.11 5.85
CA SER A 144 -15.08 -4.45 6.42
C SER A 144 -14.33 -4.40 7.76
N PRO A 145 -14.50 -5.40 8.66
CA PRO A 145 -13.72 -5.47 9.90
C PRO A 145 -12.21 -5.43 9.67
N ARG A 146 -11.70 -6.07 8.61
CA ARG A 146 -10.27 -6.06 8.26
C ARG A 146 -9.79 -4.68 7.83
N ASN A 147 -10.60 -3.93 7.08
CA ASN A 147 -10.29 -2.56 6.67
C ASN A 147 -10.30 -1.56 7.85
N ARG A 148 -11.22 -1.74 8.80
CA ARG A 148 -11.20 -0.96 10.06
C ARG A 148 -9.94 -1.24 10.87
N ALA A 149 -9.51 -2.50 10.96
CA ALA A 149 -8.27 -2.88 11.64
C ALA A 149 -7.03 -2.29 10.94
N ILE A 150 -6.97 -2.33 9.60
CA ILE A 150 -5.92 -1.68 8.81
C ILE A 150 -5.88 -0.17 9.10
N SER A 151 -7.04 0.49 9.11
CA SER A 151 -7.12 1.94 9.39
C SER A 151 -6.61 2.28 10.78
N ALA A 152 -6.94 1.46 11.79
CA ALA A 152 -6.44 1.62 13.15
C ALA A 152 -4.91 1.41 13.23
N ALA A 153 -4.39 0.37 12.58
CA ALA A 153 -2.97 0.08 12.54
C ALA A 153 -2.17 1.21 11.86
N LEU A 154 -2.65 1.72 10.71
CA LEU A 154 -2.03 2.86 10.02
C LEU A 154 -1.99 4.11 10.91
N MET A 155 -3.06 4.39 11.67
CA MET A 155 -3.07 5.51 12.61
C MET A 155 -2.08 5.30 13.74
N GLN A 156 -1.99 4.08 14.28
CA GLN A 156 -1.03 3.73 15.31
C GLN A 156 0.41 3.89 14.79
N ASP A 157 0.72 3.38 13.61
CA ASP A 157 2.06 3.46 13.01
C ASP A 157 2.46 4.91 12.69
N ALA A 158 1.52 5.73 12.19
CA ALA A 158 1.75 7.15 11.98
C ALA A 158 2.03 7.90 13.30
N SER A 159 1.19 7.67 14.33
CA SER A 159 1.34 8.33 15.63
C SER A 159 2.64 7.95 16.35
N ASN A 160 3.16 6.76 16.09
CA ASN A 160 4.41 6.24 16.66
C ASN A 160 5.63 6.48 15.77
N GLY A 161 5.52 7.30 14.72
CA GLY A 161 6.63 7.60 13.80
C GLY A 161 7.14 6.40 12.99
N ARG A 162 6.42 5.26 13.04
CA ARG A 162 6.76 4.03 12.31
C ARG A 162 6.40 4.12 10.84
N LEU A 163 5.41 4.94 10.50
CA LEU A 163 5.04 5.32 9.13
C LEU A 163 5.04 6.85 9.00
N ILE A 164 5.75 7.38 8.00
CA ILE A 164 5.92 8.81 7.80
C ILE A 164 5.74 9.19 6.32
N THR A 165 5.45 10.46 6.06
CA THR A 165 5.29 11.02 4.70
C THR A 165 6.46 10.67 3.78
N ALA A 166 7.70 10.70 4.30
CA ALA A 166 8.90 10.41 3.52
C ALA A 166 8.98 8.96 3.01
N ASP A 167 8.24 8.02 3.62
CA ASP A 167 8.19 6.64 3.15
C ASP A 167 7.50 6.51 1.79
N PHE A 168 6.61 7.44 1.44
CA PHE A 168 5.87 7.38 0.17
C PHE A 168 6.61 8.08 -0.98
N GLY A 169 7.85 8.56 -0.74
CA GLY A 169 8.63 9.29 -1.73
C GLY A 169 7.90 10.55 -2.22
N TRP A 170 7.55 10.57 -3.51
CA TRP A 170 6.94 11.72 -4.17
C TRP A 170 5.42 11.79 -4.02
N THR A 171 4.75 10.66 -3.74
CA THR A 171 3.30 10.55 -3.86
C THR A 171 2.68 9.81 -2.67
N VAL A 172 2.12 10.56 -1.73
CA VAL A 172 1.36 10.02 -0.59
C VAL A 172 -0.11 9.85 -0.99
N PRO A 173 -0.75 8.70 -0.73
CA PRO A 173 -2.18 8.53 -0.97
C PRO A 173 -3.00 9.60 -0.23
N ALA A 174 -3.90 10.26 -0.96
CA ALA A 174 -4.71 11.35 -0.43
C ALA A 174 -5.46 11.02 0.87
N PRO A 175 -6.02 9.80 1.06
CA PRO A 175 -6.74 9.44 2.28
C PRO A 175 -5.88 9.46 3.56
N ILE A 176 -4.59 9.13 3.48
CA ILE A 176 -3.70 9.05 4.66
C ILE A 176 -2.84 10.29 4.85
N LYS A 177 -2.72 11.15 3.83
CA LYS A 177 -1.90 12.35 3.90
C LYS A 177 -2.23 13.25 5.12
N PRO A 178 -3.49 13.58 5.43
CA PRO A 178 -3.81 14.39 6.61
C PRO A 178 -3.36 13.74 7.93
N MET A 179 -3.44 12.41 8.01
CA MET A 179 -3.01 11.65 9.20
C MET A 179 -1.49 11.70 9.35
N LEU A 180 -0.74 11.50 8.27
CA LEU A 180 0.74 11.59 8.30
C LEU A 180 1.22 13.01 8.61
N ASP A 181 0.55 14.02 8.06
CA ASP A 181 0.87 15.43 8.34
C ASP A 181 0.59 15.79 9.81
N ARG A 182 -0.49 15.25 10.40
CA ARG A 182 -0.83 15.44 11.82
C ARG A 182 0.25 14.94 12.78
N TYR A 183 0.90 13.82 12.45
CA TYR A 183 1.94 13.20 13.27
C TYR A 183 3.36 13.45 12.74
N LYS A 184 3.52 14.47 11.89
CA LYS A 184 4.82 14.84 11.35
C LYS A 184 5.79 15.19 12.48
N GLY A 185 6.94 14.52 12.51
CA GLY A 185 7.95 14.69 13.55
C GLY A 185 7.78 13.78 14.78
N ALA A 186 6.81 12.85 14.76
CA ALA A 186 6.75 11.78 15.74
C ALA A 186 8.07 11.01 15.80
N THR A 187 8.51 10.65 17.01
CA THR A 187 9.72 9.86 17.22
C THR A 187 9.56 8.48 16.62
N ASP A 188 10.55 8.03 15.87
CA ASP A 188 10.56 6.69 15.30
C ASP A 188 10.65 5.61 16.37
N ASN A 189 9.51 4.99 16.69
CA ASN A 189 9.41 3.91 17.67
C ASN A 189 9.58 2.52 17.04
N CYS A 190 10.35 2.42 15.95
CA CYS A 190 10.83 1.14 15.46
C CYS A 190 11.96 0.62 16.37
N PRO A 191 11.88 -0.62 16.89
CA PRO A 191 12.92 -1.20 17.73
C PRO A 191 14.29 -1.15 17.02
N ARG A 192 15.28 -0.51 17.65
CA ARG A 192 16.66 -0.56 17.17
C ARG A 192 17.15 -1.99 17.29
N GLY A 193 17.34 -2.68 16.17
CA GLY A 193 17.87 -4.04 16.15
C GLY A 193 16.90 -5.15 15.76
N LEU A 194 15.78 -4.86 15.08
CA LEU A 194 15.08 -5.88 14.27
C LEU A 194 15.91 -6.24 13.02
N ALA A 195 17.13 -6.70 13.25
CA ALA A 195 17.84 -7.53 12.29
C ALA A 195 17.22 -8.93 12.41
N ALA A 196 16.29 -9.21 11.49
CA ALA A 196 16.17 -10.53 10.89
C ALA A 196 16.06 -11.75 11.85
N GLY A 197 14.97 -11.87 12.61
CA GLY A 197 14.51 -13.15 13.13
C GLY A 197 14.42 -13.26 14.64
N ALA A 198 13.18 -13.17 15.14
CA ALA A 198 12.70 -13.96 16.27
C ALA A 198 11.49 -14.76 15.77
#